data_AF-A0A6I3B797-F1
#
_entry.id   AF-A0A6I3B797-F1
#
_cell.length_a   1.000
_cell.length_b   1.000
_cell.length_c   1.000
_cell.angle_alpha   90.00
_cell.angle_beta   90.00
_cell.angle_gamma   90.00
#
_symmetry.space_group_name_H-M   'P 1'
#
loop_
_entity.id
_entity.type
_entity.pdbx_description
1 polymer ?
#
loop_
_entity_poly.entity_id
_entity_poly.type
_entity_poly.pdbx_seq_one_letter_code
_entity_poly.pdbx_strand_id
1 'polypeptide(L)'
;MTRPRDRYGRPLALDAPAHQIVATAPERDDISSATAWDEATIYLGQDLPFHAHEVFEQRWRCCPPGERDCWRALAQWGAALTHQARGNPKGSREVAARAIELLGGCEIVDPIDAELVMTSLKDLAAK
;
A
#
# COMPACT_ATOMS: atom_id res chain seq x y z
N MET A 1 13.30 4.53 19.61
CA MET A 1 12.93 3.19 19.10
C MET A 1 11.48 3.25 18.67
N THR A 2 11.20 2.84 17.43
CA THR A 2 9.83 2.81 16.88
C THR A 2 9.04 1.71 17.59
N ARG A 3 7.80 1.98 17.96
CA ARG A 3 6.92 1.01 18.65
C ARG A 3 6.70 -0.22 17.75
N PRO A 4 6.79 -1.47 18.25
CA PRO A 4 6.57 -2.66 17.44
C PRO A 4 5.16 -2.67 16.87
N ARG A 5 4.98 -3.35 15.73
CA ARG A 5 3.70 -3.40 15.02
C ARG A 5 3.30 -4.83 14.69
N ASP A 6 1.99 -5.06 14.60
CA ASP A 6 1.44 -6.29 14.04
C ASP A 6 1.54 -6.32 12.51
N ARG A 7 1.11 -7.44 11.91
CA ARG A 7 1.09 -7.64 10.44
C ARG A 7 0.31 -6.57 9.66
N TYR A 8 -0.59 -5.85 10.31
CA TYR A 8 -1.39 -4.80 9.69
C TYR A 8 -0.93 -3.42 10.12
N GLY A 9 0.26 -3.27 10.72
CA GLY A 9 0.83 -1.99 11.11
C GLY A 9 0.23 -1.38 12.39
N ARG A 10 -0.60 -2.10 13.15
CA ARG A 10 -1.15 -1.58 14.41
C ARG A 10 -0.06 -1.58 15.48
N PRO A 11 0.13 -0.50 16.26
CA PRO A 11 1.12 -0.48 17.31
C PRO A 11 0.80 -1.51 18.41
N LEU A 12 1.81 -2.30 18.78
CA LEU A 12 1.76 -3.29 19.86
C LEU A 12 2.36 -2.72 21.16
N ALA A 13 2.13 -3.39 22.29
CA ALA A 13 2.86 -3.08 23.52
C ALA A 13 4.37 -3.35 23.32
N LEU A 14 5.24 -2.68 24.09
CA LEU A 14 6.70 -2.84 23.95
C LEU A 14 7.19 -4.24 24.30
N ASP A 15 6.46 -4.95 25.14
CA ASP A 15 6.70 -6.31 25.63
C ASP A 15 5.90 -7.38 24.85
N ALA A 16 5.32 -7.01 23.69
CA ALA A 16 4.55 -7.94 22.88
C ALA A 16 5.39 -9.17 22.48
N PRO A 17 4.78 -10.38 22.47
CA PRO A 17 5.48 -11.59 22.04
C PRO A 17 6.03 -11.48 20.62
N ALA A 18 7.24 -12.00 20.38
CA ALA A 18 7.92 -11.90 19.09
C ALA A 18 7.10 -12.41 17.89
N HIS A 19 6.25 -13.43 18.07
CA HIS A 19 5.40 -13.98 17.01
C HIS A 19 4.27 -13.04 16.56
N GLN A 20 3.96 -11.98 17.33
CA GLN A 20 2.98 -10.95 16.96
C GLN A 20 3.64 -9.79 16.22
N ILE A 21 4.96 -9.62 16.38
CA ILE A 21 5.72 -8.52 15.82
C ILE A 21 6.09 -8.85 14.39
N VAL A 22 5.72 -7.98 13.46
CA VAL A 22 6.13 -8.05 12.06
C VAL A 22 7.01 -6.84 11.78
N ALA A 23 8.20 -7.08 11.25
CA ALA A 23 9.11 -6.00 10.84
C ALA A 23 8.44 -5.15 9.75
N THR A 24 8.57 -3.83 9.82
CA THR A 24 8.06 -2.92 8.78
C THR A 24 8.84 -3.09 7.48
N ALA A 25 8.30 -2.55 6.37
CA ALA A 25 9.08 -2.48 5.14
C ALA A 25 10.40 -1.70 5.40
N PRO A 26 11.53 -2.08 4.76
CA PRO A 26 12.78 -1.33 4.89
C PRO A 26 12.57 0.12 4.45
N GLU A 27 13.06 1.08 5.25
CA GLU A 27 13.06 2.49 4.88
C GLU A 27 14.18 2.77 3.88
N ARG A 28 13.84 3.46 2.78
CA ARG A 28 14.76 3.82 1.68
C ARG A 28 14.48 5.24 1.21
N ASP A 29 15.55 5.99 0.96
CA ASP A 29 15.46 7.33 0.37
C ASP A 29 15.20 7.29 -1.15
N ASP A 30 15.58 6.18 -1.79
CA ASP A 30 15.33 5.92 -3.21
C ASP A 30 14.95 4.46 -3.45
N ILE A 31 14.03 4.25 -4.38
CA ILE A 31 13.53 2.96 -4.81
C ILE A 31 13.04 3.07 -6.26
N SER A 32 13.45 2.13 -7.10
CA SER A 32 13.03 2.08 -8.50
C SER A 32 11.55 1.68 -8.63
N SER A 33 10.90 2.06 -9.74
CA SER A 33 9.53 1.64 -10.05
C SER A 33 9.36 0.12 -10.07
N ALA A 34 10.30 -0.61 -10.70
CA ALA A 34 10.28 -2.06 -10.75
C ALA A 34 10.40 -2.69 -9.36
N THR A 35 11.37 -2.27 -8.56
CA THR A 35 11.56 -2.76 -7.19
C THR A 35 10.34 -2.47 -6.31
N ALA A 36 9.78 -1.27 -6.40
CA ALA A 36 8.61 -0.89 -5.61
C ALA A 36 7.39 -1.75 -5.97
N TRP A 37 7.14 -1.98 -7.26
CA TRP A 37 6.06 -2.82 -7.72
C TRP A 37 6.23 -4.29 -7.29
N ASP A 38 7.41 -4.86 -7.53
CA ASP A 38 7.70 -6.27 -7.22
C ASP A 38 7.64 -6.54 -5.71
N GLU A 39 8.30 -5.72 -4.89
CA GLU A 39 8.29 -5.89 -3.43
C GLU A 39 6.88 -5.74 -2.86
N ALA A 40 6.14 -4.71 -3.28
CA ALA A 40 4.79 -4.51 -2.79
C ALA A 40 3.84 -5.65 -3.21
N THR A 41 3.98 -6.16 -4.45
CA THR A 41 3.18 -7.30 -4.92
C THR A 41 3.51 -8.59 -4.14
N ILE A 42 4.78 -8.82 -3.80
CA ILE A 42 5.19 -9.92 -2.91
C ILE A 42 4.52 -9.77 -1.53
N TYR A 43 4.54 -8.57 -0.93
CA TYR A 43 3.87 -8.32 0.34
C TYR A 43 2.36 -8.56 0.26
N LEU A 44 1.71 -8.13 -0.82
CA LEU A 44 0.29 -8.41 -1.05
C LEU A 44 0.00 -9.92 -1.14
N GLY A 45 0.85 -10.67 -1.84
CA GLY A 45 0.77 -12.14 -1.89
C GLY A 45 0.93 -12.83 -0.53
N GLN A 46 1.51 -12.14 0.46
CA GLN A 46 1.69 -12.62 1.84
C GLN A 46 0.62 -12.11 2.81
N ASP A 47 -0.42 -11.42 2.32
CA ASP A 47 -1.44 -10.73 3.13
C ASP A 47 -0.81 -9.67 4.08
N LEU A 48 0.16 -8.92 3.56
CA LEU A 48 0.83 -7.79 4.23
C LEU A 48 0.52 -6.45 3.52
N PRO A 49 -0.76 -6.02 3.47
CA PRO A 49 -1.15 -4.82 2.74
C PRO A 49 -0.58 -3.52 3.32
N PHE A 50 -0.22 -3.51 4.60
CA PHE A 50 0.40 -2.35 5.22
C PHE A 50 1.84 -2.15 4.71
N HIS A 51 2.60 -3.23 4.55
CA HIS A 51 3.95 -3.19 3.98
C HIS A 51 3.94 -2.76 2.53
N ALA A 52 2.98 -3.27 1.74
CA ALA A 52 2.79 -2.82 0.36
C ALA A 52 2.50 -1.31 0.30
N HIS A 53 1.63 -0.80 1.19
CA HIS A 53 1.39 0.63 1.34
C HIS A 53 2.68 1.41 1.64
N GLU A 54 3.50 0.95 2.58
CA GLU A 54 4.77 1.60 2.93
C GLU A 54 5.74 1.66 1.74
N VAL A 55 5.88 0.57 0.97
CA VAL A 55 6.74 0.53 -0.23
C VAL A 55 6.25 1.51 -1.30
N PHE A 56 4.95 1.51 -1.60
CA PHE A 56 4.38 2.44 -2.57
C PHE A 56 4.51 3.90 -2.13
N GLU A 57 4.35 4.18 -0.84
CA GLU A 57 4.55 5.53 -0.29
C GLU A 57 6.01 5.98 -0.43
N GLN A 58 6.98 5.10 -0.19
CA GLN A 58 8.40 5.42 -0.41
C GLN A 58 8.66 5.77 -1.88
N ARG A 59 8.14 4.97 -2.81
CA ARG A 59 8.27 5.29 -4.24
C ARG A 59 7.58 6.61 -4.60
N TRP A 60 6.39 6.88 -4.06
CA TRP A 60 5.69 8.14 -4.26
C TRP A 60 6.54 9.35 -3.82
N ARG A 61 7.29 9.24 -2.73
CA ARG A 61 8.15 10.32 -2.21
C ARG A 61 9.34 10.64 -3.11
N CYS A 62 9.95 9.63 -3.73
CA CYS A 62 11.16 9.83 -4.56
C CYS A 62 10.89 9.86 -6.07
N CYS A 63 9.69 9.53 -6.54
CA CYS A 63 9.40 9.47 -7.98
C CYS A 63 9.40 10.85 -8.69
N PRO A 64 9.67 10.86 -10.02
CA PRO A 64 9.53 12.06 -10.85
C PRO A 64 8.11 12.64 -10.79
N PRO A 65 7.93 13.96 -10.99
CA PRO A 65 6.62 14.61 -10.88
C PRO A 65 5.50 13.98 -11.70
N GLY A 66 5.80 13.49 -12.92
CA GLY A 66 4.79 12.87 -13.81
C GLY A 66 4.25 11.53 -13.31
N GLU A 67 4.98 10.84 -12.43
CA GLU A 67 4.58 9.53 -11.91
C GLU A 67 3.86 9.62 -10.55
N ARG A 68 3.89 10.80 -9.91
CA ARG A 68 3.48 10.96 -8.50
C ARG A 68 2.04 10.54 -8.24
N ASP A 69 1.12 10.90 -9.12
CA ASP A 69 -0.29 10.57 -8.94
C ASP A 69 -0.55 9.07 -9.08
N CYS A 70 0.19 8.38 -9.97
CA CYS A 70 0.14 6.94 -10.09
C CYS A 70 0.60 6.28 -8.78
N TRP A 71 1.81 6.59 -8.31
CA TRP A 71 2.33 6.02 -7.06
C TRP A 71 1.50 6.38 -5.82
N ARG A 72 0.92 7.58 -5.78
CA ARG A 72 -0.01 7.97 -4.73
C ARG A 72 -1.29 7.12 -4.75
N ALA A 73 -1.80 6.77 -5.93
CA ALA A 73 -2.94 5.87 -6.06
C ALA A 73 -2.60 4.46 -5.56
N LEU A 74 -1.40 3.93 -5.86
CA LEU A 74 -0.95 2.62 -5.36
C LEU A 74 -0.76 2.63 -3.83
N ALA A 75 -0.20 3.70 -3.26
CA ALA A 75 -0.13 3.85 -1.81
C ALA A 75 -1.53 3.84 -1.18
N GLN A 76 -2.51 4.50 -1.80
CA GLN A 76 -3.90 4.44 -1.33
C GLN A 76 -4.54 3.06 -1.52
N TRP A 77 -4.20 2.33 -2.58
CA TRP A 77 -4.66 0.95 -2.77
C TRP A 77 -4.19 0.03 -1.63
N GLY A 78 -2.90 0.06 -1.27
CA GLY A 78 -2.38 -0.65 -0.11
C GLY A 78 -3.05 -0.23 1.21
N ALA A 79 -3.34 1.08 1.38
CA ALA A 79 -4.07 1.57 2.54
C ALA A 79 -5.53 1.08 2.58
N ALA A 80 -6.24 1.07 1.45
CA ALA A 80 -7.61 0.55 1.35
C ALA A 80 -7.68 -0.94 1.70
N LEU A 81 -6.74 -1.74 1.19
CA LEU A 81 -6.58 -3.15 1.55
C LEU A 81 -6.30 -3.32 3.04
N THR A 82 -5.43 -2.46 3.61
CA THR A 82 -5.15 -2.47 5.05
C THR A 82 -6.39 -2.16 5.89
N HIS A 83 -7.19 -1.16 5.49
CA HIS A 83 -8.47 -0.87 6.13
C HIS A 83 -9.41 -2.07 6.10
N GLN A 84 -9.51 -2.75 4.95
CA GLN A 84 -10.31 -3.95 4.80
C GLN A 84 -9.82 -5.07 5.73
N ALA A 85 -8.52 -5.39 5.73
CA ALA A 85 -7.92 -6.41 6.59
C ALA A 85 -8.09 -6.09 8.09
N ARG A 86 -8.15 -4.82 8.44
CA ARG A 86 -8.42 -4.33 9.81
C ARG A 86 -9.91 -4.38 10.19
N GLY A 87 -10.81 -4.81 9.31
CA GLY A 87 -12.26 -4.84 9.57
C GLY A 87 -12.93 -3.46 9.51
N ASN A 88 -12.36 -2.51 8.76
CA ASN A 88 -12.92 -1.18 8.55
C ASN A 88 -13.36 -1.00 7.08
N PRO A 89 -14.53 -1.56 6.68
CA PRO A 89 -14.99 -1.53 5.30
C PRO A 89 -15.35 -0.11 4.83
N LYS A 90 -15.89 0.74 5.72
CA LYS A 90 -16.18 2.13 5.40
C LYS A 90 -14.91 2.89 4.98
N GLY A 91 -13.86 2.81 5.80
CA GLY A 91 -12.58 3.43 5.48
C GLY A 91 -11.94 2.85 4.23
N SER A 92 -12.07 1.54 4.00
CA SER A 92 -11.59 0.88 2.78
C SER A 92 -12.25 1.46 1.53
N ARG A 93 -13.59 1.53 1.49
CA ARG A 93 -14.35 2.13 0.38
C ARG A 93 -13.95 3.57 0.10
N GLU A 94 -13.88 4.40 1.13
CA GLU A 94 -13.58 5.83 0.98
C GLU A 94 -12.16 6.07 0.44
N VAL A 95 -11.19 5.25 0.84
CA VAL A 95 -9.83 5.31 0.27
C VAL A 95 -9.81 4.75 -1.16
N ALA A 96 -10.50 3.63 -1.40
CA ALA A 96 -10.54 3.00 -2.72
C ALA A 96 -11.15 3.92 -3.78
N ALA A 97 -12.25 4.62 -3.47
CA ALA A 97 -12.87 5.57 -4.39
C ALA A 97 -11.92 6.69 -4.84
N ARG A 98 -11.15 7.26 -3.90
CA ARG A 98 -10.13 8.29 -4.22
C ARG A 98 -8.98 7.74 -5.03
N ALA A 99 -8.55 6.51 -4.75
CA ALA A 99 -7.51 5.85 -5.53
C ALA A 99 -7.95 5.55 -6.97
N ILE A 100 -9.22 5.20 -7.20
CA ILE A 100 -9.80 5.01 -8.55
C ILE A 100 -9.72 6.31 -9.35
N GLU A 101 -10.15 7.43 -8.75
CA GLU A 101 -10.10 8.75 -9.42
C GLU A 101 -8.67 9.14 -9.77
N LEU A 102 -7.72 8.96 -8.85
CA LEU A 102 -6.31 9.26 -9.07
C LEU A 102 -5.69 8.38 -10.16
N LEU A 103 -5.90 7.06 -10.08
CA LEU A 103 -5.34 6.10 -11.03
C LEU A 103 -5.92 6.32 -12.44
N GLY A 104 -7.20 6.71 -12.55
CA GLY A 104 -7.83 7.00 -13.83
C GLY A 104 -7.35 8.30 -14.49
N GLY A 105 -6.71 9.20 -13.73
CA GLY A 105 -6.20 10.48 -14.22
C GLY A 105 -4.69 10.53 -14.44
N CYS A 106 -3.93 9.53 -13.98
CA CYS A 106 -2.47 9.51 -14.10
C CYS A 106 -2.00 8.77 -15.35
N GLU A 107 -0.78 9.09 -15.80
CA GLU A 107 -0.06 8.25 -16.75
C GLU A 107 0.41 6.96 -16.03
N ILE A 108 0.08 5.80 -16.60
CA ILE A 108 0.46 4.51 -16.03
C ILE A 108 1.97 4.31 -16.23
N VAL A 109 2.65 3.96 -15.14
CA VAL A 109 4.09 3.78 -15.07
C VAL A 109 4.41 2.29 -15.18
N ASP A 110 5.33 1.91 -16.06
CA ASP A 110 5.86 0.53 -16.07
C ASP A 110 6.59 0.21 -14.74
N PRO A 111 6.38 -0.95 -14.09
CA PRO A 111 5.65 -2.13 -14.56
C PRO A 111 4.25 -2.32 -13.95
N ILE A 112 3.55 -1.23 -13.61
CA ILE A 112 2.26 -1.28 -12.90
C ILE A 112 1.20 -1.97 -13.76
N ASP A 113 0.61 -3.04 -13.22
CA ASP A 113 -0.59 -3.66 -13.77
C ASP A 113 -1.84 -2.86 -13.36
N ALA A 114 -2.16 -1.83 -14.14
CA ALA A 114 -3.27 -0.94 -13.85
C ALA A 114 -4.64 -1.64 -13.87
N GLU A 115 -4.80 -2.71 -14.66
CA GLU A 115 -6.06 -3.46 -14.73
C GLU A 115 -6.30 -4.23 -13.43
N LEU A 116 -5.26 -4.90 -12.93
CA LEU A 116 -5.29 -5.58 -11.63
C LEU A 116 -5.61 -4.60 -10.49
N VAL A 117 -4.90 -3.46 -10.44
CA VAL A 117 -5.12 -2.46 -9.40
C VAL A 117 -6.53 -1.89 -9.47
N MET A 118 -6.99 -1.50 -10.66
CA MET A 118 -8.32 -0.92 -10.86
C MET A 118 -9.45 -1.90 -10.51
N THR A 119 -9.28 -3.18 -10.84
CA THR A 119 -10.25 -4.24 -10.48
C THR A 119 -10.32 -4.40 -8.96
N SER A 120 -9.17 -4.53 -8.30
CA SER A 120 -9.11 -4.64 -6.84
C SER A 120 -9.75 -3.43 -6.14
N LEU A 121 -9.48 -2.22 -6.61
CA LEU A 121 -10.06 -1.00 -6.07
C LEU A 121 -11.58 -0.94 -6.24
N LYS A 122 -12.11 -1.33 -7.40
CA LYS A 122 -13.56 -1.40 -7.64
C LYS A 122 -14.24 -2.40 -6.70
N ASP A 123 -13.63 -3.57 -6.49
CA ASP A 123 -14.14 -4.56 -5.56
C ASP A 123 -14.16 -4.05 -4.11
N LEU A 124 -13.14 -3.28 -3.70
CA LEU A 124 -13.10 -2.66 -2.38
C LEU A 124 -14.16 -1.56 -2.24
N ALA A 125 -14.39 -0.77 -3.28
CA ALA A 125 -15.38 0.30 -3.28
C ALA A 125 -16.84 -0.21 -3.24
N ALA A 126 -17.08 -1.42 -3.75
CA ALA A 126 -18.41 -2.03 -3.83
C ALA A 126 -18.88 -2.78 -2.57
N LYS A 127 -17.98 -3.12 -1.65
CA LYS A 127 -18.28 -3.81 -0.36
C LYS A 127 -18.69 -2.83 0.71
#